data_AF-A0A9E1TWD8-F1
#
_entry.id   AF-A0A9E1TWD8-F1
#
_cell.length_a   1.000
_cell.length_b   1.000
_cell.length_c   1.000
_cell.angle_alpha   90.00
_cell.angle_beta   90.00
_cell.angle_gamma   90.00
#
_symmetry.space_group_name_H-M   'P 1'
#
loop_
_entity.id
_entity.type
_entity.pdbx_description
1 polymer ?
#
loop_
_entity_poly.entity_id
_entity_poly.type
_entity_poly.pdbx_seq_one_letter_code
_entity_poly.pdbx_strand_id
1 'polypeptide(L)'
;NSDFLIQSKQDDYLIESHSNKFIDLKINPPFNGYFWLAVIFIWTFGNKTMMKIVIYYNLALIIIIPIFILILLSGNIWVAPLISANEIVYKALFLSLSVLVIKEGIEKQGNPETMVR
;
A
#
# COMPACT_ATOMS: atom_id res chain seq x y z
N ASN A 1 -7.82 -0.11 28.60
CA ASN A 1 -6.96 0.93 28.03
C ASN A 1 -7.85 1.90 27.26
N SER A 2 -8.42 2.90 27.93
CA SER A 2 -9.53 3.75 27.46
C SER A 2 -9.08 4.96 26.63
N ASP A 3 -7.86 4.91 26.10
CA ASP A 3 -7.19 6.06 25.48
C ASP A 3 -7.09 5.93 23.95
N PHE A 4 -7.51 4.79 23.40
CA PHE A 4 -7.55 4.54 21.96
C PHE A 4 -8.99 4.66 21.46
N LEU A 5 -9.17 5.43 20.40
CA LEU A 5 -10.43 5.54 19.69
C LEU A 5 -10.22 4.98 18.28
N ILE A 6 -10.91 3.88 17.97
CA ILE A 6 -10.86 3.23 16.65
C ILE A 6 -12.15 3.56 15.92
N GLN A 7 -12.04 4.32 14.84
CA GLN A 7 -13.16 4.67 13.95
C GLN A 7 -12.95 4.05 12.58
N SER A 8 -13.98 3.43 12.03
CA SER A 8 -14.02 3.09 10.60
C SER A 8 -14.63 4.27 9.84
N LYS A 9 -13.88 4.85 8.90
CA LYS A 9 -14.37 5.90 8.00
C LYS A 9 -14.21 5.44 6.56
N GLN A 10 -15.34 5.03 5.96
CA GLN A 10 -15.39 4.44 4.61
C GLN A 10 -14.44 3.23 4.52
N ASP A 11 -13.37 3.33 3.73
CA ASP A 11 -12.40 2.25 3.49
C ASP A 11 -11.17 2.33 4.41
N ASP A 12 -11.14 3.33 5.30
CA ASP A 12 -9.99 3.63 6.14
C ASP A 12 -10.30 3.34 7.62
N TYR A 13 -9.32 2.79 8.33
CA TYR A 13 -9.34 2.68 9.78
C TYR A 13 -8.56 3.83 10.40
N LEU A 14 -9.22 4.61 11.23
CA LEU A 14 -8.64 5.72 11.96
C LEU A 14 -8.39 5.28 13.40
N ILE A 15 -7.15 5.40 13.87
CA ILE A 15 -6.79 5.17 15.28
C ILE A 15 -6.29 6.50 15.85
N GLU A 16 -7.09 7.05 16.76
CA GLU A 16 -6.79 8.30 17.46
C GLU A 16 -6.49 8.02 18.94
N SER A 17 -5.72 8.91 19.56
CA SER A 17 -5.50 8.91 21.00
C SER A 17 -6.30 10.01 21.68
N HIS A 18 -7.12 9.67 22.67
CA HIS A 18 -7.84 10.68 23.47
C HIS A 18 -6.88 11.64 24.19
N SER A 19 -5.76 11.13 24.70
CA SER A 19 -4.72 11.90 25.38
C SER A 19 -3.67 12.49 24.42
N ASN A 20 -3.88 12.42 23.09
CA ASN A 20 -2.96 12.92 22.06
C ASN A 20 -1.52 12.38 22.21
N LYS A 21 -1.38 11.12 22.64
CA LYS A 21 -0.07 10.49 22.91
C LYS A 21 0.68 10.10 21.65
N PHE A 22 -0.01 9.99 20.52
CA PHE A 22 0.55 9.65 19.21
C PHE A 22 -0.26 10.31 18.10
N ILE A 23 0.37 10.47 16.94
CA ILE A 23 -0.24 11.02 15.72
C ILE A 23 -1.43 10.17 15.27
N ASP A 24 -2.50 10.81 14.77
CA ASP A 24 -3.65 10.09 14.22
C ASP A 24 -3.22 9.15 13.11
N LEU A 25 -3.48 7.86 13.32
CA LEU A 25 -3.07 6.81 12.38
C LEU A 25 -4.20 6.50 11.43
N LYS A 26 -3.92 6.70 10.15
CA LYS A 26 -4.78 6.27 9.07
C LYS A 26 -4.24 4.97 8.50
N ILE A 27 -5.02 3.90 8.65
CA ILE A 27 -4.65 2.56 8.20
C ILE A 27 -5.59 2.18 7.06
N ASN A 28 -5.00 2.03 5.88
CA ASN A 28 -5.69 1.53 4.71
C ASN A 28 -5.39 0.02 4.59
N PRO A 29 -6.42 -0.82 4.40
CA PRO A 29 -6.19 -2.25 4.23
C PRO A 29 -5.36 -2.52 2.97
N PRO A 30 -4.54 -3.59 2.97
CA PRO A 30 -3.87 -4.05 1.76
C PRO A 30 -4.92 -4.46 0.72
N PHE A 31 -4.55 -4.51 -0.56
CA PHE A 31 -5.48 -4.75 -1.68
C PHE A 31 -6.51 -3.63 -1.94
N ASN A 32 -6.19 -2.38 -1.60
CA ASN A 32 -7.05 -1.23 -1.91
C ASN A 32 -7.02 -0.84 -3.41
N GLY A 33 -7.73 0.24 -3.79
CA GLY A 33 -7.76 0.76 -5.17
C GLY A 33 -6.39 1.00 -5.83
N TYR A 34 -5.36 1.41 -5.10
CA TYR A 34 -4.00 1.59 -5.64
C TYR A 34 -3.36 0.25 -6.06
N PHE A 35 -3.63 -0.82 -5.31
CA PHE A 35 -3.19 -2.17 -5.70
C PHE A 35 -3.85 -2.57 -7.02
N TRP A 36 -5.16 -2.43 -7.13
CA TRP A 36 -5.89 -2.78 -8.34
C TRP A 36 -5.43 -1.97 -9.55
N LEU A 37 -5.19 -0.68 -9.35
CA LEU A 37 -4.66 0.22 -10.38
C LEU A 37 -3.31 -0.29 -10.91
N ALA A 38 -2.35 -0.60 -10.03
CA ALA A 38 -1.06 -1.14 -10.46
C ALA A 38 -1.20 -2.53 -11.12
N VAL A 39 -2.05 -3.41 -10.60
CA VAL A 39 -2.28 -4.74 -11.18
C VAL A 39 -2.86 -4.65 -12.60
N ILE A 40 -3.84 -3.77 -12.83
CA ILE A 40 -4.44 -3.56 -14.15
C ILE A 40 -3.39 -3.06 -15.15
N PHE A 41 -2.53 -2.13 -14.75
CA PHE A 41 -1.45 -1.66 -15.61
C PHE A 41 -0.45 -2.78 -15.90
N ILE A 42 0.04 -3.49 -14.89
CA ILE A 42 0.99 -4.60 -15.07
C ILE A 42 0.40 -5.70 -15.97
N TRP A 43 -0.90 -5.99 -15.81
CA TRP A 43 -1.64 -6.92 -16.65
C TRP A 43 -1.66 -6.47 -18.12
N THR A 44 -1.99 -5.20 -18.36
CA THR A 44 -2.02 -4.59 -19.70
C THR A 44 -0.69 -4.75 -20.45
N PHE A 45 0.44 -4.68 -19.74
CA PHE A 45 1.77 -4.83 -20.34
C PHE A 45 2.38 -6.24 -20.22
N GLY A 46 1.63 -7.20 -19.66
CA GLY A 46 1.96 -8.62 -19.66
C GLY A 46 3.15 -9.03 -18.77
N ASN A 47 3.56 -8.20 -17.81
CA ASN A 47 4.73 -8.50 -16.97
C ASN A 47 4.37 -9.39 -15.77
N LYS A 48 4.43 -10.71 -15.97
CA LYS A 48 4.10 -11.73 -14.95
C LYS A 48 5.00 -11.67 -13.70
N THR A 49 6.25 -11.24 -13.84
CA THR A 49 7.20 -11.16 -12.71
C THR A 49 6.82 -10.02 -11.76
N MET A 50 6.56 -8.82 -12.31
CA MET A 50 6.10 -7.68 -11.51
C MET A 50 4.77 -7.95 -10.82
N MET A 51 3.86 -8.66 -11.49
CA MET A 51 2.57 -9.06 -10.90
C MET A 51 2.76 -9.92 -9.65
N LYS A 52 3.65 -10.93 -9.72
CA LYS A 52 3.96 -11.78 -8.55
C LYS A 52 4.54 -10.96 -7.39
N ILE A 53 5.49 -10.07 -7.67
CA ILE A 53 6.13 -9.23 -6.65
C ILE A 53 5.08 -8.38 -5.91
N VAL A 54 4.20 -7.71 -6.66
CA VAL A 54 3.13 -6.87 -6.09
C VAL A 54 2.17 -7.68 -5.22
N ILE A 55 1.79 -8.89 -5.65
CA ILE A 55 0.92 -9.79 -4.89
C ILE A 55 1.61 -10.27 -3.60
N TYR A 56 2.86 -10.74 -3.69
CA TYR A 56 3.60 -11.21 -2.50
C TYR A 56 3.84 -10.09 -1.49
N TYR A 57 4.13 -8.88 -1.96
CA TYR A 57 4.27 -7.71 -1.09
C TYR A 57 2.97 -7.40 -0.32
N ASN A 58 1.81 -7.46 -0.99
CA ASN A 58 0.51 -7.24 -0.35
C ASN A 58 0.13 -8.37 0.62
N LEU A 59 0.46 -9.62 0.29
CA LEU A 59 0.28 -10.76 1.19
C LEU A 59 1.11 -10.59 2.47
N ALA A 60 2.34 -10.10 2.36
CA ALA A 60 3.16 -9.80 3.53
C ALA A 60 2.53 -8.69 4.39
N LEU A 61 1.96 -7.65 3.76
CA LEU A 61 1.30 -6.55 4.48
C LEU A 61 0.05 -7.00 5.25
N ILE A 62 -0.71 -8.00 4.77
CA ILE A 62 -1.81 -8.60 5.53
C ILE A 62 -1.34 -9.09 6.90
N ILE A 63 -0.11 -9.59 7.01
CA ILE A 63 0.45 -10.13 8.26
C ILE A 63 1.12 -9.03 9.07
N ILE A 64 1.85 -8.12 8.41
CA ILE A 64 2.64 -7.07 9.07
C ILE A 64 1.74 -6.02 9.75
N ILE A 65 0.67 -5.58 9.09
CA ILE A 65 -0.24 -4.55 9.62
C ILE A 65 -0.89 -4.96 10.96
N PRO A 66 -1.52 -6.14 11.12
CA PRO A 66 -2.10 -6.53 12.40
C PRO A 66 -1.04 -6.71 13.49
N ILE A 67 0.18 -7.14 13.16
CA ILE A 67 1.30 -7.19 14.12
C ILE A 67 1.61 -5.79 14.65
N PHE A 68 1.72 -4.79 13.77
CA PHE A 68 1.95 -3.41 14.21
C PHE A 68 0.81 -2.86 15.06
N ILE A 69 -0.44 -3.16 14.71
CA ILE A 69 -1.61 -2.77 15.53
C ILE A 69 -1.56 -3.43 16.92
N LEU A 70 -1.22 -4.72 17.01
CA LEU A 70 -1.08 -5.41 18.30
C LEU A 70 0.03 -4.78 19.16
N ILE A 71 1.17 -4.43 18.56
CA ILE A 71 2.27 -3.75 19.26
C ILE A 71 1.83 -2.36 19.73
N LEU A 72 1.07 -1.61 18.92
CA LEU A 72 0.52 -0.31 19.30
C LEU A 72 -0.44 -0.45 20.50
N LEU A 73 -1.36 -1.42 20.46
CA LEU A 73 -2.32 -1.72 21.53
C LEU A 73 -1.63 -2.20 22.82
N SER A 74 -0.44 -2.79 22.72
CA SER A 74 0.39 -3.16 23.88
C SER A 74 0.95 -1.96 24.65
N GLY A 75 0.77 -0.74 24.12
CA GLY A 75 1.21 0.51 24.73
C GLY A 75 2.50 1.08 24.13
N ASN A 76 3.07 0.44 23.10
CA ASN A 76 4.27 0.94 22.44
C ASN A 76 3.94 1.95 21.34
N ILE A 77 3.86 3.22 21.75
CA ILE A 77 3.54 4.37 20.90
C ILE A 77 4.61 4.70 19.85
N TRP A 78 5.85 4.18 19.98
CA TRP A 78 6.92 4.41 19.01
C TRP A 78 6.66 3.77 17.64
N VAL A 79 5.69 2.86 17.55
CA VAL A 79 5.29 2.22 16.29
C VAL A 79 4.36 3.11 15.47
N ALA A 80 3.72 4.12 16.07
CA ALA A 80 2.80 5.00 15.37
C ALA A 80 3.43 5.74 14.17
N PRO A 81 4.60 6.41 14.29
CA PRO A 81 5.26 7.02 13.14
C PRO A 81 5.61 6.01 12.03
N LEU A 82 5.94 4.77 12.40
CA LEU A 82 6.27 3.71 11.44
C LEU A 82 5.04 3.27 10.64
N ILE A 83 3.88 3.12 11.30
CA ILE A 83 2.61 2.81 10.64
C ILE A 83 2.22 3.94 9.68
N SER A 84 2.32 5.19 10.13
CA SER A 84 2.02 6.37 9.29
C SER A 84 2.96 6.46 8.08
N ALA A 85 4.27 6.27 8.28
CA ALA A 85 5.23 6.27 7.18
C ALA A 85 4.96 5.13 6.18
N ASN A 86 4.59 3.94 6.67
CA ASN A 86 4.23 2.81 5.80
C ASN A 86 3.04 3.15 4.88
N GLU A 87 2.01 3.83 5.40
CA GLU A 87 0.85 4.25 4.60
C GLU A 87 1.24 5.21 3.46
N ILE A 88 2.07 6.22 3.76
CA ILE A 88 2.57 7.19 2.77
C ILE A 88 3.42 6.50 1.71
N VAL A 89 4.38 5.67 2.15
CA VAL A 89 5.30 4.94 1.26
C VAL A 89 4.52 3.96 0.39
N TYR A 90 3.53 3.25 0.95
CA TYR A 90 2.68 2.34 0.19
C TYR A 90 1.98 3.08 -0.96
N LYS A 91 1.30 4.19 -0.67
CA LYS A 91 0.60 4.97 -1.70
C LYS A 91 1.56 5.50 -2.77
N ALA A 92 2.71 6.02 -2.36
CA ALA A 92 3.73 6.54 -3.27
C ALA A 92 4.30 5.43 -4.18
N LEU A 93 4.63 4.26 -3.62
CA LEU A 93 5.16 3.12 -4.36
C LEU A 93 4.19 2.68 -5.46
N PHE A 94 2.92 2.48 -5.11
CA PHE A 94 1.92 2.03 -6.08
C PHE A 94 1.66 3.07 -7.17
N LEU A 95 1.66 4.35 -6.83
CA LEU A 95 1.53 5.44 -7.81
C LEU A 95 2.73 5.48 -8.76
N SER A 96 3.96 5.47 -8.22
CA SER A 96 5.19 5.47 -9.02
C SER A 96 5.30 4.25 -9.92
N LEU A 97 4.94 3.06 -9.42
CA LEU A 97 4.93 1.83 -10.19
C LEU A 97 3.94 1.92 -11.36
N SER A 98 2.77 2.50 -11.13
CA SER A 98 1.76 2.69 -12.17
C SER A 98 2.26 3.61 -13.28
N VAL A 99 2.92 4.72 -12.92
CA VAL A 99 3.54 5.64 -13.89
C VAL A 99 4.68 4.96 -14.67
N LEU A 100 5.54 4.21 -13.97
CA LEU A 100 6.66 3.49 -14.59
C LEU A 100 6.16 2.48 -15.63
N VAL A 101 5.14 1.71 -15.26
CA VAL A 101 4.55 0.69 -16.13
C VAL A 101 3.89 1.32 -17.37
N ILE A 102 3.24 2.48 -17.23
CA ILE A 102 2.74 3.26 -18.39
C ILE A 102 3.89 3.68 -19.31
N LYS A 103 4.99 4.20 -18.75
CA LYS A 103 6.16 4.62 -19.53
C LYS A 103 6.75 3.45 -20.32
N GLU A 104 7.03 2.33 -19.65
CA GLU A 104 7.57 1.12 -20.31
C GLU A 104 6.62 0.61 -21.40
N GLY A 105 5.32 0.70 -21.14
CA GLY A 105 4.27 0.37 -22.08
C GLY A 105 4.28 1.18 -23.37
N ILE A 106 4.37 2.50 -23.24
CA ILE A 106 4.43 3.44 -24.37
C ILE A 106 5.71 3.20 -25.18
N GLU A 107 6.84 3.01 -24.50
CA GLU A 107 8.15 2.76 -25.12
C GLU A 107 8.15 1.45 -25.93
N LYS A 108 7.47 0.41 -25.43
CA LYS A 108 7.32 -0.87 -26.12
C LYS A 108 6.38 -0.82 -27.33
N GLN A 109 5.35 0.04 -27.31
CA GLN A 109 4.45 0.24 -28.46
C GLN A 109 5.05 1.16 -29.53
N GLY A 110 5.94 2.09 -29.15
CA GLY A 110 6.62 3.02 -30.06
C GLY A 110 7.78 2.42 -30.87
N ASN A 111 8.17 1.17 -30.60
CA ASN A 111 9.21 0.45 -31.36
C ASN A 111 8.57 -0.62 -32.29
N PRO A 112 8.26 -0.29 -33.55
CA PRO A 112 7.61 -1.22 -34.48
C PRO A 112 8.48 -2.42 -34.89
N GLU A 113 9.78 -2.46 -34.56
CA GLU A 113 10.68 -3.55 -34.99
C GLU A 113 10.49 -4.86 -34.21
N THR A 114 9.66 -4.88 -33.16
CA THR A 114 9.43 -6.10 -32.34
C THR A 114 8.03 -6.71 -32.48
N MET A 115 7.16 -6.14 -33.32
CA MET A 115 5.81 -6.68 -33.58
C MET A 115 5.75 -7.74 -34.68
N VAL A 116 6.89 -8.10 -35.28
CA VAL A 116 6.99 -9.19 -36.27
C VAL A 116 7.93 -10.27 -35.74
N ARG A 117 7.39 -11.17 -34.91
CA ARG A 117 7.92 -12.51 -34.70
C ARG A 117 6.87 -13.43 -34.09
#